data_AF-A0A957I370-F1
#
_entry.id   AF-A0A957I370-F1
#
_cell.length_a   1.000
_cell.length_b   1.000
_cell.length_c   1.000
_cell.angle_alpha   90.00
_cell.angle_beta   90.00
_cell.angle_gamma   90.00
#
_symmetry.space_group_name_H-M   'P 1'
#
loop_
_entity.id
_entity.type
_entity.pdbx_description
1 polymer ?
#
loop_
_entity_poly.entity_id
_entity_poly.type
_entity_poly.pdbx_seq_one_letter_code
_entity_poly.pdbx_strand_id
1 'polypeptide(L)'
;MQRWGHHANWLLAAVVFLATLAGLLLNVDVGNLLLSWAAFLAAAALILGVLNLLLVHLRRLFKGNVYSGALVLSLLAVLLMPLTDYLGLTQDGAAQIFAWVQAPLEAALGAMLAFFLLFAGIRLLQRGQRRWTALFLLAAILVLLAAAPLPASVSTLFVTVQTVISDVIVNAGIRGILIGVALGTITMSLRLLAGSERPYNK
;
A
#
# COMPACT_ATOMS: atom_id res chain seq x y z
N MET A 1 -33.82 -14.06 19.20
CA MET A 1 -34.00 -12.61 18.91
C MET A 1 -32.65 -11.93 18.66
N GLN A 2 -31.94 -12.25 17.56
CA GLN A 2 -30.53 -11.85 17.37
C GLN A 2 -30.19 -11.42 15.92
N ARG A 3 -31.18 -10.97 15.14
CA ARG A 3 -30.99 -10.58 13.72
C ARG A 3 -30.89 -9.07 13.47
N TRP A 4 -31.06 -8.23 14.50
CA TRP A 4 -31.15 -6.77 14.34
C TRP A 4 -29.84 -6.00 14.60
N GLY A 5 -28.80 -6.65 15.15
CA GLY A 5 -27.55 -5.97 15.54
C GLY A 5 -26.60 -5.62 14.38
N HIS A 6 -26.71 -6.29 13.23
CA HIS A 6 -25.76 -6.07 12.14
C HIS A 6 -25.96 -4.74 11.41
N HIS A 7 -27.21 -4.29 11.22
CA HIS A 7 -27.50 -3.06 10.47
C HIS A 7 -27.03 -1.79 11.20
N ALA A 8 -27.05 -1.78 12.54
CA ALA A 8 -26.58 -0.65 13.33
C ALA A 8 -25.07 -0.40 13.19
N ASN A 9 -24.28 -1.46 13.08
CA ASN A 9 -22.81 -1.37 12.97
C ASN A 9 -22.38 -0.80 11.61
N TRP A 10 -23.11 -1.10 10.54
CA TRP A 10 -22.85 -0.52 9.21
C TRP A 10 -23.19 0.98 9.14
N LEU A 11 -24.22 1.41 9.88
CA LEU A 11 -24.58 2.83 9.94
C LEU A 11 -23.54 3.63 10.72
N LEU A 12 -23.02 3.10 11.83
CA LEU A 12 -21.92 3.74 12.57
C LEU A 12 -20.64 3.83 11.74
N ALA A 13 -20.32 2.77 10.99
CA ALA A 13 -19.20 2.75 10.05
C ALA A 13 -19.31 3.87 8.99
N ALA A 14 -20.48 3.95 8.36
CA ALA A 14 -20.74 4.92 7.31
C ALA A 14 -20.71 6.36 7.83
N VAL A 15 -21.21 6.61 9.04
CA VAL A 15 -21.22 7.93 9.67
C VAL A 15 -19.80 8.40 10.04
N VAL A 16 -18.97 7.53 10.65
CA VAL A 16 -17.57 7.87 10.97
C VAL A 16 -16.77 8.11 9.70
N PHE A 17 -17.00 7.32 8.65
CA PHE A 17 -16.35 7.52 7.36
C PHE A 17 -16.75 8.85 6.71
N LEU A 18 -18.05 9.16 6.65
CA LEU A 18 -18.55 10.41 6.07
C LEU A 18 -18.08 11.65 6.84
N ALA A 19 -17.99 11.58 8.17
CA ALA A 19 -17.47 12.67 8.99
C ALA A 19 -15.97 12.92 8.74
N THR A 20 -15.17 11.85 8.64
CA THR A 20 -13.74 11.94 8.32
C THR A 20 -13.51 12.50 6.91
N LEU A 21 -14.32 12.04 5.94
CA LEU A 21 -14.26 12.49 4.55
C LEU A 21 -14.64 13.97 4.41
N ALA A 22 -15.70 14.41 5.11
CA ALA A 22 -16.14 15.80 5.13
C ALA A 22 -15.09 16.72 5.78
N GLY A 23 -14.49 16.30 6.91
CA GLY A 23 -13.41 17.06 7.55
C GLY A 23 -12.19 17.23 6.65
N LEU A 24 -11.81 16.17 5.92
CA LEU A 24 -10.68 16.19 4.99
C LEU A 24 -10.95 17.07 3.74
N LEU A 25 -12.19 17.11 3.24
CA LEU A 25 -12.55 17.90 2.07
C LEU A 25 -12.74 19.39 2.36
N LEU A 26 -13.17 19.74 3.57
CA LEU A 26 -13.67 21.09 3.88
C LEU A 26 -12.69 21.95 4.68
N ASN A 27 -11.70 21.36 5.39
CA ASN A 27 -10.77 22.13 6.22
C ASN A 27 -9.35 21.51 6.29
N VAL A 28 -8.36 22.25 5.80
CA VAL A 28 -6.94 21.82 5.74
C VAL A 28 -6.35 21.58 7.14
N ASP A 29 -6.79 22.34 8.15
CA ASP A 29 -6.30 22.21 9.52
C ASP A 29 -6.78 20.91 10.18
N VAL A 30 -8.03 20.52 9.90
CA VAL A 30 -8.59 19.24 10.37
C VAL A 30 -7.89 18.07 9.69
N GLY A 31 -7.57 18.20 8.39
CA GLY A 31 -6.79 17.20 7.66
C GLY A 31 -5.41 16.96 8.28
N ASN A 32 -4.67 18.03 8.61
CA ASN A 32 -3.35 17.94 9.24
C ASN A 32 -3.42 17.33 10.65
N LEU A 33 -4.43 17.70 11.45
CA LEU A 33 -4.66 17.09 12.76
C LEU A 33 -4.89 15.58 12.64
N LEU A 34 -5.79 15.17 11.74
CA LEU A 34 -6.08 13.75 11.50
C LEU A 34 -4.85 12.98 11.01
N LEU A 35 -4.04 13.56 10.12
CA LEU A 35 -2.78 12.98 9.66
C LEU A 35 -1.77 12.79 10.80
N SER A 36 -1.67 13.76 11.73
CA SER A 36 -0.81 13.65 12.90
C SER A 36 -1.23 12.51 13.83
N TRP A 37 -2.54 12.41 14.12
CA TRP A 37 -3.08 11.29 14.89
C TRP A 37 -2.89 9.95 14.19
N ALA A 38 -3.11 9.90 12.87
CA ALA A 38 -2.90 8.68 12.08
C ALA A 38 -1.43 8.25 12.11
N ALA A 39 -0.47 9.18 11.97
CA ALA A 39 0.95 8.89 12.08
C ALA A 39 1.33 8.38 13.48
N PHE A 40 0.80 9.00 14.54
CA PHE A 40 1.00 8.55 15.92
C PHE A 40 0.46 7.13 16.15
N LEU A 41 -0.78 6.86 15.73
CA LEU A 41 -1.41 5.54 15.85
C LEU A 41 -0.67 4.49 15.01
N ALA A 42 -0.20 4.84 13.81
CA ALA A 42 0.58 3.96 12.96
C ALA A 42 1.93 3.59 13.61
N ALA A 43 2.62 4.55 14.21
CA ALA A 43 3.86 4.29 14.96
C ALA A 43 3.61 3.37 16.16
N ALA A 44 2.56 3.62 16.94
CA ALA A 44 2.18 2.76 18.06
C ALA A 44 1.80 1.34 17.61
N ALA A 45 1.02 1.23 16.54
CA ALA A 45 0.61 -0.05 15.96
C ALA A 45 1.80 -0.84 15.41
N LEU A 46 2.79 -0.17 14.81
CA LEU A 46 4.03 -0.79 14.34
C LEU A 46 4.80 -1.38 15.52
N ILE A 47 4.99 -0.63 16.61
CA ILE A 47 5.67 -1.12 17.82
C ILE A 47 4.95 -2.35 18.37
N LEU A 48 3.62 -2.28 18.55
CA LEU A 48 2.83 -3.41 19.04
C LEU A 48 2.89 -4.62 18.08
N GLY A 49 2.86 -4.38 16.77
CA GLY A 49 2.96 -5.41 15.75
C GLY A 49 4.30 -6.14 15.79
N VAL A 50 5.40 -5.39 15.84
CA VAL A 50 6.77 -5.94 15.97
C VAL A 50 6.93 -6.72 17.28
N LEU A 51 6.48 -6.16 18.41
CA LEU A 51 6.53 -6.84 19.70
C LEU A 51 5.70 -8.13 19.70
N ASN A 52 4.49 -8.10 19.16
CA ASN A 52 3.64 -9.28 19.06
C ASN A 52 4.29 -10.37 18.20
N LEU A 53 4.81 -10.00 17.03
CA LEU A 53 5.51 -10.92 16.14
C LEU A 53 6.72 -11.56 16.86
N LEU A 54 7.55 -10.73 17.51
CA LEU A 54 8.71 -11.18 18.26
C LEU A 54 8.31 -12.14 19.39
N LEU A 55 7.33 -11.78 20.21
CA LEU A 55 6.88 -12.62 21.34
C LEU A 55 6.34 -13.97 20.88
N VAL A 56 5.51 -13.99 19.83
CA VAL A 56 4.92 -15.22 19.30
C VAL A 56 6.00 -16.14 18.75
N HIS A 57 6.93 -15.60 17.95
CA HIS A 57 7.97 -16.41 17.32
C HIS A 57 9.08 -16.80 18.29
N LEU A 58 9.41 -15.97 19.27
CA LEU A 58 10.36 -16.31 20.31
C LEU A 58 9.84 -17.47 21.18
N ARG A 59 8.55 -17.46 21.57
CA ARG A 59 7.93 -18.61 22.25
C ARG A 59 7.95 -19.89 21.40
N ARG A 60 7.77 -19.78 20.07
CA ARG A 60 7.84 -20.94 19.16
C ARG A 60 9.27 -21.45 18.99
N LEU A 61 10.26 -20.56 18.98
CA LEU A 61 11.67 -20.91 18.93
C LEU A 61 12.08 -21.72 20.17
N PHE A 62 11.68 -21.29 21.37
CA PHE A 62 11.93 -22.05 22.61
C PHE A 62 11.24 -23.43 22.63
N LYS A 63 10.23 -23.66 21.78
CA LYS A 63 9.59 -24.96 21.56
C LYS A 63 10.27 -25.78 20.44
N GLY A 64 11.43 -25.36 19.95
CA GLY A 64 12.22 -26.09 18.94
C GLY A 64 11.86 -25.77 17.47
N ASN A 65 11.05 -24.75 17.19
CA ASN A 65 10.72 -24.39 15.81
C ASN A 65 11.82 -23.54 15.15
N VAL A 66 12.66 -24.19 14.34
CA VAL A 66 13.79 -23.58 13.62
C VAL A 66 13.34 -22.44 12.69
N TYR A 67 12.20 -22.56 12.02
CA TYR A 67 11.67 -21.50 11.14
C TYR A 67 11.30 -20.23 11.91
N SER A 68 10.85 -20.38 13.17
CA SER A 68 10.60 -19.21 14.02
C SER A 68 11.90 -18.55 14.47
N GLY A 69 12.99 -19.31 14.58
CA GLY A 69 14.33 -18.77 14.83
C GLY A 69 14.84 -17.91 13.68
N ALA A 70 14.73 -18.41 12.44
CA ALA A 70 15.10 -17.65 11.25
C ALA A 70 14.33 -16.32 11.17
N LEU A 71 13.03 -16.32 11.49
CA LEU A 71 12.22 -15.10 11.51
C LEU A 71 12.64 -14.12 12.61
N VAL A 72 12.90 -14.60 13.83
CA VAL A 72 13.37 -13.72 14.92
C VAL A 72 14.73 -13.10 14.57
N LEU A 73 15.64 -13.89 13.99
CA LEU A 73 16.94 -13.39 13.57
C LEU A 73 16.83 -12.34 12.47
N SER A 74 16.00 -12.58 11.44
CA SER A 74 15.81 -11.59 10.37
C SER A 74 15.13 -10.31 10.87
N LEU A 75 14.16 -10.43 11.79
CA LEU A 75 13.52 -9.29 12.42
C LEU A 75 14.54 -8.43 13.20
N LEU A 76 15.40 -9.07 14.00
CA LEU A 76 16.45 -8.37 14.75
C LEU A 76 17.48 -7.73 13.83
N ALA A 77 17.88 -8.42 12.75
CA ALA A 77 18.81 -7.86 11.77
C ALA A 77 18.28 -6.55 11.15
N VAL A 78 16.98 -6.51 10.80
CA VAL A 78 16.35 -5.30 10.26
C VAL A 78 16.26 -4.18 11.29
N LEU A 79 15.93 -4.49 12.55
CA LEU A 79 15.79 -3.48 13.61
C LEU A 79 17.14 -2.91 14.08
N LEU A 80 18.20 -3.72 14.07
CA LEU A 80 19.50 -3.34 14.61
C LEU A 80 20.43 -2.70 13.57
N MET A 81 20.20 -2.92 12.26
CA MET A 81 21.04 -2.33 11.20
C MET A 81 21.16 -0.80 11.26
N PRO A 82 20.07 -0.03 11.44
CA PRO A 82 20.19 1.42 11.57
C PRO A 82 21.02 1.85 12.79
N LEU A 83 21.04 1.03 13.84
CA LEU A 83 21.85 1.29 15.04
C LEU A 83 23.34 1.05 14.77
N THR A 84 23.71 0.05 13.96
CA THR A 84 25.12 -0.18 13.60
C THR A 84 25.68 0.95 12.74
N ASP A 85 24.85 1.55 11.88
CA ASP A 85 25.21 2.76 11.12
C ASP A 85 25.38 3.97 12.06
N TYR A 86 24.45 4.17 12.99
CA TYR A 86 24.53 5.27 13.96
C TYR A 86 25.79 5.17 14.86
N LEU A 87 26.19 3.96 15.21
CA LEU A 87 27.40 3.69 16.00
C LEU A 87 28.69 3.70 15.17
N GLY A 88 28.60 3.87 13.85
CA GLY A 88 29.76 3.86 12.94
C GLY A 88 30.41 2.49 12.73
N LEU A 89 29.70 1.40 13.08
CA LEU A 89 30.18 0.01 12.91
C LEU A 89 30.02 -0.47 11.46
N THR A 90 29.03 0.07 10.75
CA THR A 90 28.73 -0.20 9.35
C THR A 90 28.62 1.11 8.58
N GLN A 91 28.73 1.03 7.25
CA GLN A 91 28.39 2.14 6.36
C GLN A 91 27.16 1.73 5.53
N ASP A 92 26.11 2.54 5.59
CA ASP A 92 24.88 2.41 4.81
C ASP A 92 24.14 1.08 4.98
N GLY A 93 24.24 0.47 6.16
CA GLY A 93 23.62 -0.79 6.46
C GLY A 93 22.10 -0.81 6.33
N ALA A 94 21.41 0.24 6.76
CA ALA A 94 19.99 0.42 6.52
C ALA A 94 19.67 0.48 5.01
N ALA A 95 20.51 1.14 4.20
CA ALA A 95 20.33 1.21 2.75
C ALA A 95 20.59 -0.13 2.07
N GLN A 96 21.51 -0.95 2.58
CA GLN A 96 21.74 -2.30 2.08
C GLN A 96 20.52 -3.20 2.29
N ILE A 97 19.86 -3.13 3.45
CA ILE A 97 18.60 -3.86 3.66
C ILE A 97 17.54 -3.40 2.66
N PHE A 98 17.42 -2.10 2.45
CA PHE A 98 16.50 -1.57 1.44
C PHE A 98 16.80 -2.15 0.05
N ALA A 99 18.06 -2.12 -0.37
CA ALA A 99 18.49 -2.60 -1.68
C ALA A 99 18.30 -4.12 -1.86
N TRP A 100 18.47 -4.92 -0.80
CA TRP A 100 18.48 -6.39 -0.90
C TRP A 100 17.14 -7.02 -0.58
N VAL A 101 16.26 -6.32 0.16
CA VAL A 101 14.97 -6.86 0.61
C VAL A 101 13.83 -6.05 0.03
N GLN A 102 13.81 -4.74 0.25
CA GLN A 102 12.68 -3.91 -0.14
C GLN A 102 12.60 -3.69 -1.65
N ALA A 103 13.71 -3.29 -2.29
CA ALA A 103 13.74 -3.03 -3.72
C ALA A 103 13.37 -4.27 -4.58
N PRO A 104 13.86 -5.49 -4.29
CA PRO A 104 13.43 -6.68 -5.03
C PRO A 104 11.95 -7.04 -4.78
N LEU A 105 11.44 -6.82 -3.57
CA LEU A 105 10.01 -7.05 -3.26
C LEU A 105 9.12 -6.08 -4.04
N GLU A 106 9.48 -4.79 -4.07
CA GLU A 106 8.80 -3.76 -4.86
C GLU A 106 8.86 -4.10 -6.36
N ALA A 107 10.02 -4.53 -6.86
CA ALA A 107 10.18 -4.96 -8.24
C ALA A 107 9.33 -6.19 -8.57
N ALA A 108 9.23 -7.18 -7.67
CA ALA A 108 8.39 -8.36 -7.87
C ALA A 108 6.90 -8.02 -7.92
N LEU A 109 6.43 -7.15 -7.02
CA LEU A 109 5.04 -6.66 -7.04
C LEU A 109 4.77 -5.81 -8.29
N GLY A 110 5.72 -4.96 -8.67
CA GLY A 110 5.66 -4.18 -9.90
C GLY A 110 5.61 -5.06 -11.15
N ALA A 111 6.42 -6.12 -11.21
CA ALA A 111 6.40 -7.09 -12.29
C ALA A 111 5.07 -7.84 -12.37
N MET A 112 4.49 -8.22 -11.24
CA MET A 112 3.16 -8.84 -11.19
C MET A 112 2.08 -7.89 -11.72
N LEU A 113 2.13 -6.61 -11.31
CA LEU A 113 1.22 -5.58 -11.82
C LEU A 113 1.39 -5.39 -13.34
N ALA A 114 2.62 -5.28 -13.83
CA ALA A 114 2.90 -5.16 -15.26
C ALA A 114 2.34 -6.35 -16.05
N PHE A 115 2.52 -7.57 -15.54
CA PHE A 115 1.97 -8.77 -16.14
C PHE A 115 0.43 -8.74 -16.18
N PHE A 116 -0.22 -8.33 -15.09
CA PHE A 116 -1.68 -8.20 -15.05
C PHE A 116 -2.20 -7.11 -16.01
N LEU A 117 -1.51 -5.97 -16.10
CA LEU A 117 -1.85 -4.90 -17.04
C LEU A 117 -1.71 -5.36 -18.50
N LEU A 118 -0.64 -6.09 -18.82
CA LEU A 118 -0.44 -6.69 -20.14
C LEU A 118 -1.56 -7.68 -20.47
N PHE A 119 -1.86 -8.62 -19.55
CA PHE A 119 -2.93 -9.59 -19.73
C PHE A 119 -4.30 -8.90 -19.88
N ALA A 120 -4.58 -7.87 -19.08
CA ALA A 120 -5.79 -7.06 -19.20
C ALA A 120 -5.86 -6.33 -20.55
N GLY A 121 -4.75 -5.80 -21.04
CA GLY A 121 -4.63 -5.17 -22.36
C GLY A 121 -4.92 -6.15 -23.50
N ILE A 122 -4.33 -7.35 -23.47
CA ILE A 122 -4.60 -8.41 -24.45
C ILE A 122 -6.09 -8.79 -24.42
N ARG A 123 -6.65 -8.98 -23.21
CA ARG A 123 -8.08 -9.29 -23.05
C ARG A 123 -8.97 -8.17 -23.58
N LEU A 124 -8.56 -6.91 -23.43
CA LEU A 124 -9.28 -5.75 -23.97
C LEU A 124 -9.24 -5.72 -25.50
N LEU A 125 -8.10 -6.05 -26.11
CA LEU A 125 -7.94 -6.19 -27.56
C LEU A 125 -8.85 -7.30 -28.11
N GLN A 126 -8.87 -8.47 -27.46
CA GLN A 126 -9.68 -9.62 -27.87
C GLN A 126 -11.19 -9.39 -27.77
N ARG A 127 -11.66 -8.55 -26.83
CA ARG A 127 -13.08 -8.27 -26.61
C ARG A 127 -13.72 -7.38 -27.69
N GLY A 128 -12.95 -6.85 -28.64
CA GLY A 128 -13.47 -6.04 -29.75
C GLY A 128 -14.05 -4.67 -29.35
N GLN A 129 -13.76 -4.17 -28.14
CA GLN A 129 -14.26 -2.88 -27.67
C GLN A 129 -13.45 -1.71 -28.24
N ARG A 130 -13.67 -1.40 -29.52
CA ARG A 130 -12.85 -0.49 -30.33
C ARG A 130 -12.52 0.85 -29.66
N ARG A 131 -13.45 1.46 -28.92
CA ARG A 131 -13.22 2.74 -28.21
C ARG A 131 -12.21 2.60 -27.07
N TRP A 132 -12.40 1.62 -26.18
CA TRP A 132 -11.54 1.39 -25.02
C TRP A 132 -10.17 0.85 -25.41
N THR A 133 -10.14 -0.03 -26.40
CA THR A 133 -8.91 -0.55 -26.98
C THR A 133 -8.06 0.59 -27.58
N ALA A 134 -8.67 1.52 -28.32
CA ALA A 134 -7.97 2.67 -28.88
C ALA A 134 -7.40 3.58 -27.78
N LEU A 135 -8.18 3.88 -26.74
CA LEU A 135 -7.71 4.67 -25.58
C LEU A 135 -6.56 4.00 -24.85
N PHE A 136 -6.65 2.68 -24.62
CA PHE A 136 -5.58 1.92 -23.98
C PHE A 136 -4.28 1.93 -24.80
N LEU A 137 -4.38 1.68 -26.10
CA LEU A 137 -3.22 1.71 -27.00
C LEU A 137 -2.58 3.09 -27.04
N LEU A 138 -3.39 4.15 -27.13
CA LEU A 138 -2.90 5.53 -27.12
C LEU A 138 -2.16 5.82 -25.81
N ALA A 139 -2.74 5.47 -24.66
CA ALA A 139 -2.10 5.67 -23.36
C ALA A 139 -0.79 4.87 -23.24
N ALA A 140 -0.78 3.60 -23.67
CA ALA A 140 0.41 2.76 -23.66
C ALA A 140 1.53 3.34 -24.53
N ILE A 141 1.21 3.79 -25.75
CA ILE A 141 2.18 4.42 -26.65
C ILE A 141 2.74 5.71 -26.04
N LEU A 142 1.90 6.57 -25.47
CA LEU A 142 2.36 7.81 -24.83
C LEU A 142 3.33 7.54 -23.68
N VAL A 143 3.00 6.59 -22.81
CA VAL A 143 3.87 6.22 -21.67
C VAL A 143 5.18 5.60 -22.15
N LEU A 144 5.13 4.72 -23.16
CA LEU A 144 6.34 4.11 -23.73
C LEU A 144 7.24 5.13 -24.42
N LEU A 145 6.67 6.08 -25.17
CA LEU A 145 7.44 7.14 -25.83
C LEU A 145 8.07 8.10 -24.81
N ALA A 146 7.37 8.40 -23.72
CA ALA A 146 7.91 9.25 -22.68
C ALA A 146 9.05 8.59 -21.89
N ALA A 147 9.04 7.26 -21.77
CA ALA A 147 10.12 6.49 -21.15
C ALA A 147 11.29 6.16 -22.10
N ALA A 148 11.12 6.35 -23.41
CA ALA A 148 12.15 6.04 -24.40
C ALA A 148 13.28 7.08 -24.40
N PRO A 149 14.55 6.67 -24.59
CA PRO A 149 15.68 7.60 -24.70
C PRO A 149 15.67 8.32 -26.06
N LEU A 150 14.84 9.37 -26.17
CA LEU A 150 14.67 10.19 -27.37
C LEU A 150 15.58 11.45 -27.34
N PRO A 151 15.90 12.04 -28.50
CA PRO A 151 16.58 13.34 -28.57
C PRO A 151 15.84 14.44 -27.80
N ALA A 152 16.58 15.34 -27.14
CA ALA A 152 16.05 16.35 -26.21
C ALA A 152 14.92 17.24 -26.78
N SER A 153 14.98 17.56 -28.08
CA SER A 153 13.95 18.36 -28.76
C SER A 153 12.60 17.65 -28.87
N VAL A 154 12.60 16.33 -28.98
CA VAL A 154 11.39 15.51 -29.10
C VAL A 154 10.90 15.07 -27.73
N SER A 155 11.82 14.74 -26.81
CA SER A 155 11.46 14.27 -25.46
C SER A 155 10.72 15.32 -24.62
N THR A 156 11.06 16.60 -24.75
CA THR A 156 10.42 17.70 -23.99
C THR A 156 8.91 17.80 -24.24
N LEU A 157 8.44 17.59 -25.47
CA LEU A 157 7.01 17.59 -25.80
C LEU A 157 6.29 16.41 -25.15
N PHE A 158 6.86 15.20 -25.25
CA PHE A 158 6.27 13.99 -24.65
C PHE A 158 6.27 14.03 -23.12
N VAL A 159 7.35 14.52 -22.50
CA VAL A 159 7.43 14.72 -21.05
C VAL A 159 6.37 15.72 -20.58
N THR A 160 6.17 16.84 -21.30
CA THR A 160 5.12 17.81 -20.95
C THR A 160 3.74 17.17 -20.97
N VAL A 161 3.40 16.42 -22.03
CA VAL A 161 2.12 15.69 -22.10
C VAL A 161 2.00 14.66 -20.99
N GLN A 162 3.09 13.92 -20.70
CA GLN A 162 3.12 12.95 -19.61
C GLN A 162 2.88 13.60 -18.25
N THR A 163 3.47 14.77 -17.97
CA THR A 163 3.27 15.47 -16.69
C THR A 163 1.81 15.85 -16.49
N VAL A 164 1.14 16.39 -17.52
CA VAL A 164 -0.29 16.73 -17.46
C VAL A 164 -1.15 15.49 -17.21
N ILE A 165 -0.87 14.38 -17.90
CA ILE A 165 -1.57 13.11 -17.69
C ILE A 165 -1.34 12.61 -16.27
N SER A 166 -0.10 12.66 -15.77
CA SER A 166 0.26 12.20 -14.43
C SER A 166 -0.42 13.05 -13.35
N ASP A 167 -0.37 14.36 -13.47
CA ASP A 167 -0.86 15.29 -12.46
C ASP A 167 -2.38 15.30 -12.35
N VAL A 168 -3.08 15.12 -13.48
CA VAL A 168 -4.55 15.15 -13.51
C VAL A 168 -5.13 13.74 -13.41
N ILE A 169 -4.77 12.85 -14.32
CA ILE A 169 -5.45 11.55 -14.49
C ILE A 169 -4.86 10.50 -13.57
N VAL A 170 -3.54 10.33 -13.57
CA VAL A 170 -2.88 9.28 -12.78
C VAL A 170 -3.04 9.58 -11.29
N ASN A 171 -2.76 10.81 -10.86
CA ASN A 171 -2.92 11.21 -9.46
C ASN A 171 -4.38 11.12 -9.00
N ALA A 172 -5.36 11.45 -9.84
CA ALA A 172 -6.78 11.20 -9.52
C ALA A 172 -7.07 9.70 -9.34
N GLY A 173 -6.52 8.85 -10.20
CA GLY A 173 -6.62 7.39 -10.09
C GLY A 173 -5.99 6.85 -8.81
N ILE A 174 -4.76 7.27 -8.48
CA ILE A 174 -4.06 6.89 -7.25
C ILE A 174 -4.89 7.29 -6.03
N ARG A 175 -5.40 8.53 -6.00
CA ARG A 175 -6.27 9.00 -4.91
C ARG A 175 -7.54 8.15 -4.79
N GLY A 176 -8.17 7.79 -5.91
CA GLY A 176 -9.33 6.90 -5.92
C GLY A 176 -9.02 5.52 -5.34
N ILE A 177 -7.87 4.93 -5.70
CA ILE A 177 -7.39 3.67 -5.15
C ILE A 177 -7.14 3.80 -3.64
N LEU A 178 -6.46 4.86 -3.20
CA LEU A 178 -6.18 5.10 -1.78
C LEU A 178 -7.47 5.25 -0.96
N ILE A 179 -8.48 5.96 -1.48
CA ILE A 179 -9.80 6.06 -0.84
C ILE A 179 -10.46 4.68 -0.75
N GLY A 180 -10.42 3.89 -1.83
CA GLY A 180 -10.95 2.53 -1.84
C GLY A 180 -10.27 1.60 -0.84
N VAL A 181 -8.95 1.66 -0.74
CA VAL A 181 -8.16 0.91 0.25
C VAL A 181 -8.51 1.36 1.66
N ALA A 182 -8.59 2.67 1.92
CA ALA A 182 -8.96 3.21 3.23
C ALA A 182 -10.37 2.76 3.66
N LEU A 183 -11.33 2.77 2.73
CA LEU A 183 -12.67 2.24 2.97
C LEU A 183 -12.65 0.74 3.29
N GLY A 184 -11.89 -0.04 2.52
CA GLY A 184 -11.72 -1.47 2.73
C GLY A 184 -11.11 -1.78 4.10
N THR A 185 -10.10 -1.03 4.53
CA THR A 185 -9.46 -1.25 5.84
C THR A 185 -10.37 -0.82 6.99
N ILE A 186 -11.06 0.32 6.89
CA ILE A 186 -12.01 0.77 7.92
C ILE A 186 -13.14 -0.25 8.10
N THR A 187 -13.72 -0.74 7.00
CA THR A 187 -14.80 -1.73 7.07
C THR A 187 -14.32 -3.04 7.67
N MET A 188 -13.11 -3.50 7.33
CA MET A 188 -12.48 -4.67 7.96
C MET A 188 -12.27 -4.48 9.46
N SER A 189 -11.67 -3.35 9.88
CA SER A 189 -11.44 -3.03 11.28
C SER A 189 -12.73 -2.99 12.10
N LEU A 190 -13.80 -2.42 11.54
CA LEU A 190 -15.10 -2.37 12.20
C LEU A 190 -15.75 -3.75 12.30
N ARG A 191 -15.62 -4.60 11.29
CA ARG A 191 -16.10 -5.99 11.34
C ARG A 191 -15.38 -6.82 12.41
N LEU A 192 -14.07 -6.61 12.55
CA LEU A 192 -13.27 -7.21 13.61
C LEU A 192 -13.73 -6.72 15.00
N LEU A 193 -13.83 -5.41 15.21
CA LEU A 193 -14.24 -4.82 16.50
C LEU A 193 -15.68 -5.20 16.89
N ALA A 194 -16.58 -5.29 15.91
CA ALA A 194 -17.96 -5.71 16.12
C ALA A 194 -18.10 -7.23 16.39
N GLY A 195 -17.01 -8.00 16.37
CA GLY A 195 -17.04 -9.46 16.55
C GLY A 195 -17.75 -10.21 15.41
N SER A 196 -17.96 -9.55 14.26
CA SER A 196 -18.58 -10.18 13.09
C SER A 196 -17.63 -11.11 12.37
N GLU A 197 -16.31 -10.91 12.52
CA GLU A 197 -15.28 -11.84 12.08
C GLU A 197 -14.81 -12.65 13.28
N ARG A 198 -15.33 -13.87 13.39
CA ARG A 198 -14.88 -14.82 14.41
C ARG A 198 -13.54 -15.43 13.94
N PRO A 199 -12.48 -15.41 14.77
CA PRO A 199 -11.26 -16.14 14.45
C PRO A 199 -11.60 -17.62 14.27
N TYR A 200 -11.01 -18.25 13.25
CA TYR A 200 -11.20 -19.66 12.95
C TYR A 200 -10.84 -20.50 14.19
N ASN A 201 -11.85 -21.06 14.84
CA ASN A 201 -11.70 -21.82 16.06
C ASN A 201 -10.95 -23.13 15.72
N LYS A 202 -9.76 -23.31 16.29
CA LYS A 202 -9.10 -24.61 16.42
C LYS A 202 -8.97 -24.90 17.91
#